data_AF-B5W7C4-F1
#
_entry.id   AF-B5W7C4-F1
#
_cell.length_a   1.000
_cell.length_b   1.000
_cell.length_c   1.000
_cell.angle_alpha   90.00
_cell.angle_beta   90.00
_cell.angle_gamma   90.00
#
_symmetry.space_group_name_H-M   'P 1'
#
loop_
_entity.id
_entity.type
_entity.pdbx_description
1 polymer ?
#
loop_
_entity_poly.entity_id
_entity_poly.type
_entity_poly.pdbx_seq_one_letter_code
_entity_poly.pdbx_strand_id
1 'polypeptide(L)'
;MRIDEALSGVSRLFLDTSPVVYFVEENPDFWPLVRMIFDRIENAGLVGVVGPITLAECLVVPYRTGDVKGQREFRELLTNTENIQFVEIGQSMGQLAGEHDLISN
;
A
#
# COMPACT_ATOMS: atom_id res chain seq x y z
N MET A 1 -4.56 -20.51 -2.76
CA MET A 1 -4.53 -20.09 -1.34
C MET A 1 -5.57 -18.99 -1.19
N ARG A 2 -6.43 -19.04 -0.17
CA ARG A 2 -7.41 -17.97 0.06
C ARG A 2 -6.74 -16.82 0.82
N ILE A 3 -7.12 -15.57 0.55
CA ILE A 3 -6.53 -14.41 1.23
C ILE A 3 -6.75 -14.44 2.74
N ASP A 4 -7.88 -14.99 3.18
CA ASP A 4 -8.21 -15.13 4.60
C ASP A 4 -7.21 -16.03 5.35
N GLU A 5 -6.78 -17.11 4.68
CA GLU A 5 -5.78 -18.05 5.21
C GLU A 5 -4.39 -17.40 5.21
N ALA A 6 -4.04 -16.71 4.12
CA ALA A 6 -2.75 -16.02 3.98
C ALA A 6 -2.56 -14.91 5.02
N LEU A 7 -3.64 -14.25 5.43
CA LEU A 7 -3.63 -13.18 6.43
C LEU A 7 -3.94 -13.67 7.85
N SER A 8 -4.06 -14.98 8.08
CA SER A 8 -4.31 -15.53 9.41
C SER A 8 -3.13 -15.22 10.34
N GLY A 9 -3.40 -14.52 11.44
CA GLY A 9 -2.38 -14.11 12.42
C GLY A 9 -1.54 -12.90 12.01
N VAL A 10 -1.79 -12.31 10.83
CA VAL A 10 -1.13 -11.08 10.37
C VAL A 10 -1.82 -9.88 11.01
N SER A 11 -1.07 -9.08 11.78
CA SER A 11 -1.57 -7.87 12.43
C SER A 11 -1.17 -6.57 11.71
N ARG A 12 -0.13 -6.63 10.86
CA ARG A 12 0.37 -5.51 10.07
C ARG A 12 0.69 -5.98 8.66
N LEU A 13 0.30 -5.22 7.65
CA LEU A 13 0.55 -5.54 6.25
C LEU A 13 1.14 -4.32 5.54
N PHE A 14 2.31 -4.50 4.93
CA PHE A 14 2.87 -3.49 4.04
C PHE A 14 2.08 -3.47 2.72
N LEU A 15 1.60 -2.31 2.30
CA LEU A 15 0.87 -2.16 1.03
C LEU A 15 1.84 -1.70 -0.04
N ASP A 16 2.08 -2.58 -1.01
CA ASP A 16 2.84 -2.27 -2.21
C ASP A 16 1.98 -1.44 -3.19
N THR A 17 2.60 -0.88 -4.22
CA THR A 17 1.95 0.03 -5.17
C THR A 17 0.81 -0.63 -5.94
N SER A 18 1.00 -1.84 -6.47
CA SER A 18 -0.03 -2.48 -7.32
C SER A 18 -1.34 -2.74 -6.57
N PRO A 19 -1.35 -3.34 -5.35
CA PRO A 19 -2.59 -3.49 -4.57
C PRO A 19 -3.31 -2.18 -4.26
N VAL A 20 -2.57 -1.09 -4.00
CA VAL A 20 -3.15 0.24 -3.76
C VAL A 20 -3.80 0.77 -5.03
N VAL A 21 -3.11 0.70 -6.17
CA VAL A 21 -3.64 1.11 -7.48
C VAL A 21 -4.90 0.32 -7.83
N TYR A 22 -4.88 -1.01 -7.65
CA TYR A 22 -6.05 -1.84 -7.96
C TYR A 22 -7.26 -1.52 -7.08
N PHE A 23 -7.03 -1.08 -5.84
CA PHE A 23 -8.11 -0.68 -4.96
C PHE A 23 -8.70 0.66 -5.35
N VAL A 24 -7.86 1.68 -5.58
CA VAL A 24 -8.31 3.04 -5.94
C VAL A 24 -8.94 3.10 -7.32
N GLU A 25 -8.36 2.40 -8.31
CA GLU A 25 -8.86 2.40 -9.69
C GLU A 25 -9.94 1.35 -9.96
N GLU A 26 -10.35 0.60 -8.93
CA GLU A 26 -11.36 -0.46 -9.05
C GLU A 26 -11.04 -1.48 -10.15
N ASN A 27 -9.78 -1.93 -10.22
CA ASN A 27 -9.34 -2.86 -11.25
C ASN A 27 -10.21 -4.14 -11.25
N PRO A 28 -10.86 -4.50 -12.36
CA PRO A 28 -11.90 -5.54 -12.35
C PRO A 28 -11.40 -6.93 -11.96
N ASP A 29 -10.13 -7.24 -12.22
CA ASP A 29 -9.55 -8.56 -11.96
C ASP A 29 -9.11 -8.71 -10.51
N PHE A 30 -8.67 -7.62 -9.87
CA PHE A 30 -8.06 -7.65 -8.54
C PHE A 30 -8.87 -6.93 -7.45
N TRP A 31 -9.81 -6.07 -7.83
CA TRP A 31 -10.60 -5.29 -6.88
C TRP A 31 -11.32 -6.13 -5.82
N PRO A 32 -12.00 -7.25 -6.17
CA PRO A 32 -12.65 -8.07 -5.15
C PRO A 32 -11.67 -8.59 -4.10
N LEU A 33 -10.43 -8.87 -4.50
CA LEU A 33 -9.39 -9.36 -3.60
C LEU A 33 -8.84 -8.24 -2.70
N VAL A 34 -8.46 -7.11 -3.30
CA VAL A 34 -7.89 -6.00 -2.51
C VAL A 34 -8.93 -5.34 -1.63
N ARG A 35 -10.21 -5.28 -2.05
CA ARG A 35 -11.29 -4.75 -1.22
C ARG A 35 -11.40 -5.49 0.10
N MET A 36 -11.27 -6.82 0.10
CA MET A 36 -11.26 -7.62 1.35
C MET A 36 -10.12 -7.24 2.30
N ILE A 37 -8.96 -6.83 1.76
CA ILE A 37 -7.82 -6.40 2.56
C ILE A 37 -8.10 -5.02 3.16
N PHE A 38 -8.56 -4.06 2.35
CA PHE A 38 -8.88 -2.72 2.81
C PHE A 38 -10.08 -2.70 3.76
N ASP A 39 -11.08 -3.57 3.59
CA ASP A 39 -12.18 -3.78 4.54
C ASP A 39 -11.65 -4.17 5.92
N ARG A 40 -10.65 -5.06 6.00
CA ARG A 40 -10.05 -5.46 7.28
C ARG A 40 -9.27 -4.30 7.92
N ILE A 41 -8.65 -3.44 7.12
CA ILE A 41 -7.96 -2.24 7.59
C ILE A 41 -8.97 -1.23 8.14
N GLU A 42 -10.02 -0.93 7.37
CA GLU A 42 -11.12 -0.03 7.78
C GLU A 42 -11.78 -0.50 9.09
N ASN A 43 -11.96 -1.81 9.27
CA ASN A 43 -12.57 -2.38 10.48
C ASN A 43 -11.58 -2.65 11.64
N ALA A 44 -10.37 -2.07 11.60
CA ALA A 44 -9.31 -2.23 12.61
C ALA A 44 -8.87 -3.69 12.89
N GLY A 45 -9.16 -4.62 11.98
CA GLY A 45 -8.68 -6.00 12.04
C GLY A 45 -7.26 -6.18 11.51
N LEU A 46 -6.71 -5.15 10.85
CA LEU A 46 -5.39 -5.14 10.25
C LEU A 46 -4.84 -3.71 10.22
N VAL A 47 -3.55 -3.51 10.47
CA VAL A 47 -2.89 -2.22 10.24
C VAL A 47 -2.18 -2.23 8.89
N GLY A 48 -2.60 -1.36 7.98
CA GLY A 48 -1.88 -1.09 6.74
C GLY A 48 -0.63 -0.27 7.02
N VAL A 49 0.48 -0.57 6.32
CA VAL A 49 1.73 0.18 6.43
C VAL A 49 2.16 0.60 5.04
N VAL A 50 2.46 1.88 4.87
CA VAL A 50 2.93 2.44 3.60
C VAL A 50 4.07 3.41 3.85
N GLY A 51 4.81 3.74 2.78
CA GLY A 51 5.91 4.71 2.86
C GLY A 51 5.92 5.68 1.69
N PRO A 52 6.88 6.62 1.69
CA PRO A 52 7.01 7.63 0.65
C PRO A 52 7.25 7.06 -0.75
N ILE A 53 7.86 5.87 -0.86
CA ILE A 53 8.09 5.19 -2.15
C ILE A 53 6.75 4.77 -2.77
N THR A 54 5.93 4.02 -2.05
CA THR A 54 4.58 3.62 -2.50
C THR A 54 3.72 4.82 -2.89
N LEU A 55 3.74 5.88 -2.08
CA LEU A 55 3.00 7.12 -2.38
C LEU A 55 3.49 7.77 -3.68
N ALA A 56 4.81 7.88 -3.86
CA ALA A 56 5.40 8.47 -5.05
C ALA A 56 5.01 7.68 -6.30
N GLU A 57 5.13 6.35 -6.26
CA GLU A 57 4.79 5.46 -7.37
C GLU A 57 3.31 5.56 -7.76
N CYS A 58 2.39 5.54 -6.78
CA CYS A 58 0.96 5.71 -7.02
C CYS A 58 0.62 7.05 -7.69
N LEU A 59 1.37 8.11 -7.38
CA LEU A 59 1.11 9.46 -7.88
C LEU A 59 1.70 9.76 -9.26
N VAL A 60 2.63 8.93 -9.77
CA VAL A 60 3.29 9.16 -11.07
C VAL A 60 2.27 9.32 -12.21
N VAL A 61 1.33 8.38 -12.35
CA VAL A 61 0.37 8.39 -13.46
C VAL A 61 -0.67 9.51 -13.31
N PRO A 62 -1.29 9.72 -12.13
CA PRO A 62 -2.22 10.84 -11.92
C PRO A 62 -1.59 12.23 -12.17
N TYR A 63 -0.33 12.45 -11.79
CA TYR A 63 0.35 13.71 -12.13
C TYR A 63 0.64 13.84 -13.62
N ARG A 64 1.14 12.78 -14.26
CA ARG A 64 1.48 12.80 -15.69
C ARG A 64 0.26 13.07 -16.58
N THR A 65 -0.91 12.58 -16.18
CA THR A 65 -2.17 12.72 -16.94
C THR A 65 -3.00 13.94 -16.54
N GLY A 66 -2.61 14.64 -15.46
CA GLY A 66 -3.42 15.73 -14.91
C GLY A 66 -4.70 15.27 -14.21
N ASP A 67 -4.80 14.00 -13.83
CA ASP A 67 -5.94 13.47 -13.09
C ASP A 67 -5.90 13.92 -11.62
N VAL A 68 -6.55 15.06 -11.36
CA VAL A 68 -6.67 15.65 -10.02
C VAL A 68 -7.48 14.76 -9.07
N LYS A 69 -8.40 13.93 -9.59
CA LYS A 69 -9.19 13.02 -8.76
C LYS A 69 -8.29 11.91 -8.21
N GLY A 70 -7.57 11.19 -9.07
CA GLY A 70 -6.63 10.16 -8.66
C GLY A 70 -5.54 10.69 -7.72
N GLN A 71 -4.98 11.88 -7.99
CA GLN A 71 -4.00 12.53 -7.09
C GLN A 71 -4.54 12.72 -5.66
N ARG A 72 -5.82 13.06 -5.52
CA ARG A 72 -6.45 13.23 -4.21
C ARG A 72 -6.73 11.89 -3.56
N GLU A 73 -7.31 10.94 -4.30
CA GLU A 73 -7.71 9.63 -3.77
C GLU A 73 -6.51 8.84 -3.26
N PHE A 74 -5.40 8.79 -4.01
CA PHE A 74 -4.17 8.14 -3.54
C PHE A 74 -3.60 8.80 -2.28
N ARG A 75 -3.57 10.13 -2.23
CA ARG A 75 -3.07 10.85 -1.06
C ARG A 75 -3.94 10.60 0.18
N GLU A 76 -5.26 10.74 0.04
CA GLU A 76 -6.20 10.56 1.14
C GLU A 76 -6.16 9.13 1.66
N LEU A 77 -6.15 8.14 0.77
CA LEU A 77 -6.03 6.74 1.16
C LEU A 77 -4.75 6.50 1.96
N LEU A 78 -3.59 6.93 1.43
CA LEU A 78 -2.29 6.56 2.00
C LEU A 78 -1.89 7.37 3.23
N THR A 79 -2.37 8.61 3.40
CA THR A 79 -1.93 9.49 4.49
C THR A 79 -3.02 9.83 5.51
N ASN A 80 -4.30 9.66 5.16
CA ASN A 80 -5.42 10.15 5.96
C ASN A 80 -6.47 9.06 6.29
N THR A 81 -6.14 7.79 6.08
CA THR A 81 -7.05 6.67 6.41
C THR A 81 -6.71 6.10 7.78
N GLU A 82 -7.74 5.88 8.60
CA GLU A 82 -7.59 5.22 9.89
C GLU A 82 -7.00 3.80 9.70
N ASN A 83 -6.13 3.38 10.62
CA ASN A 83 -5.42 2.11 10.57
C ASN A 83 -4.44 1.95 9.39
N ILE A 84 -4.18 3.00 8.60
CA ILE A 84 -3.01 3.07 7.72
C ILE A 84 -1.93 3.91 8.40
N GLN A 85 -0.76 3.31 8.58
CA GLN A 85 0.42 3.98 9.12
C GLN A 85 1.37 4.35 8.00
N PHE A 86 1.63 5.65 7.88
CA PHE A 86 2.65 6.18 6.99
C PHE A 86 4.01 6.20 7.71
N VAL A 87 4.99 5.49 7.16
CA VAL A 87 6.33 5.34 7.75
C VAL A 87 7.34 6.07 6.87
N GLU A 88 7.95 7.12 7.42
CA GLU A 88 9.05 7.82 6.79
C GLU A 88 10.31 6.95 6.70
N ILE A 89 11.06 7.11 5.61
CA ILE A 89 12.29 6.34 5.34
C ILE A 89 13.50 7.22 5.60
N GLY A 90 14.42 6.74 6.43
CA GLY A 90 15.69 7.40 6.75
C GLY A 90 16.92 6.67 6.21
N GLN A 91 18.10 7.28 6.36
CA GLN A 91 19.38 6.73 5.88
C GLN A 91 19.62 5.28 6.33
N SER A 92 19.36 4.97 7.60
CA SER A 92 19.59 3.62 8.15
C SER A 92 18.71 2.56 7.50
N MET A 93 17.45 2.88 7.19
CA MET A 93 16.53 1.96 6.52
C MET A 93 16.99 1.68 5.08
N GLY A 94 17.43 2.73 4.36
CA GLY A 94 17.97 2.58 3.02
C GLY A 94 19.24 1.72 2.99
N GLN A 95 20.11 1.88 3.99
CA GLN A 95 21.30 1.03 4.12
C GLN A 95 20.93 -0.44 4.37
N LEU A 96 20.01 -0.71 5.30
CA LEU A 96 19.53 -2.07 5.59
C LEU A 96 18.89 -2.74 4.36
N ALA A 97 18.13 -1.99 3.57
CA ALA A 97 17.55 -2.50 2.33
C ALA A 97 18.64 -2.96 1.35
N GLY A 98 19.67 -2.13 1.14
CA GLY A 98 20.80 -2.47 0.27
C GLY A 98 21.63 -3.66 0.78
N GLU A 99 21.81 -3.79 2.09
CA GLU A 99 22.51 -4.94 2.69
C GLU A 99 21.74 -6.25 2.50
N HIS A 100 20.41 -6.21 2.60
CA HIS A 100 19.56 -7.39 2.41
C HIS A 100 19.58 -7.91 0.97
N ASP A 101 19.71 -7.02 -0.02
CA ASP A 101 19.83 -7.38 -1.44
C ASP A 101 21.12 -8.16 -1.75
N LEU A 102 22.16 -8.01 -0.92
CA LEU A 102 23.41 -8.79 -1.06
C LEU A 102 23.29 -10.22 -0.51
N ILE A 103 22.36 -10.45 0.42
CA ILE A 103 22.17 -11.76 1.09
C ILE A 103 21.13 -12.61 0.34
N SER A 104 20.32 -11.99 -0.50
CA SER A 104 19.19 -12.63 -1.21
C SER A 104 19.55 -13.19 -2.59
N ASN A 105 20.83 -13.18 -2.99
CA ASN A 105 21.35 -13.74 -4.24
C ASN A 105 22.24 -14.96 -4.02
#